data_AF-A0A3S1IP60-F1
#
_entry.id   AF-A0A3S1IP60-F1
#
_cell.length_a   1.000
_cell.length_b   1.000
_cell.length_c   1.000
_cell.angle_alpha   90.00
_cell.angle_beta   90.00
_cell.angle_gamma   90.00
#
_symmetry.space_group_name_H-M   'P 1'
#
loop_
_entity.id
_entity.type
_entity.pdbx_description
1 polymer ?
#
loop_
_entity_poly.entity_id
_entity_poly.type
_entity_poly.pdbx_seq_one_letter_code
_entity_poly.pdbx_strand_id
1 'polypeptide(L)'
;MARANRRSRTFIKDFQDFALKGNVVDLAIAVIIGGAFGKIVSSFVEDVIMPLINPLVAFAGKDWRTITIGSGVAIGKFLGSIVDFVIIALVLFVAISALQKFKRREEVAAEPEPLPDPSLVAQERLTESLNRLTQTLETRNL
;
A
#
# COMPACT_ATOMS: atom_id res chain seq x y z
N MET A 1 -5.51 -8.60 -57.20
CA MET A 1 -4.76 -8.71 -55.94
C MET A 1 -5.15 -7.56 -55.03
N ALA A 2 -5.77 -7.80 -53.85
CA ALA A 2 -5.79 -6.89 -52.67
C ALA A 2 -6.94 -7.21 -51.69
N ARG A 3 -6.75 -8.16 -50.76
CA ARG A 3 -7.53 -8.23 -49.51
C ARG A 3 -6.69 -8.89 -48.41
N ALA A 4 -5.85 -8.13 -47.71
CA ALA A 4 -5.05 -8.65 -46.59
C ALA A 4 -5.04 -7.76 -45.33
N ASN A 5 -5.62 -6.56 -45.32
CA ASN A 5 -5.32 -5.57 -44.27
C ASN A 5 -6.45 -5.21 -43.27
N ARG A 6 -7.45 -6.07 -43.05
CA ARG A 6 -8.59 -5.74 -42.14
C ARG A 6 -8.56 -6.43 -40.77
N ARG A 7 -7.73 -7.47 -40.59
CA ARG A 7 -7.76 -8.35 -39.40
C ARG A 7 -6.83 -7.89 -38.26
N SER A 8 -5.75 -7.18 -38.56
CA SER A 8 -4.78 -6.66 -37.56
C SER A 8 -5.28 -5.44 -36.78
N ARG A 9 -6.15 -4.61 -37.37
CA ARG A 9 -6.84 -3.52 -36.66
C ARG A 9 -7.79 -4.00 -35.58
N THR A 10 -8.25 -5.25 -35.63
CA THR A 10 -9.20 -5.84 -34.68
C THR A 10 -8.48 -6.16 -33.37
N PHE A 11 -7.40 -6.94 -33.41
CA PHE A 11 -6.65 -7.31 -32.20
C PHE A 11 -6.07 -6.11 -31.43
N ILE A 12 -5.51 -5.11 -32.12
CA ILE A 12 -4.94 -3.92 -31.44
C ILE A 12 -6.05 -3.11 -30.76
N LYS A 13 -7.22 -2.99 -31.39
CA LYS A 13 -8.38 -2.32 -30.79
C LYS A 13 -8.95 -3.12 -29.63
N ASP A 14 -9.11 -4.44 -29.78
CA ASP A 14 -9.59 -5.33 -28.72
C ASP A 14 -8.64 -5.33 -27.51
N PHE A 15 -7.32 -5.28 -27.75
CA PHE A 15 -6.31 -5.14 -26.72
C PHE A 15 -6.35 -3.76 -26.05
N GLN A 16 -6.51 -2.68 -26.82
CA GLN A 16 -6.66 -1.34 -26.28
C GLN A 16 -7.92 -1.24 -25.41
N ASP A 17 -9.06 -1.77 -25.86
CA ASP A 17 -10.32 -1.79 -25.11
C ASP A 17 -10.22 -2.65 -23.84
N PHE A 18 -9.42 -3.73 -23.88
CA PHE A 18 -9.10 -4.53 -22.69
C PHE A 18 -8.17 -3.78 -21.72
N ALA A 19 -7.12 -3.15 -22.24
CA ALA A 19 -6.13 -2.44 -21.45
C ALA A 19 -6.69 -1.16 -20.81
N LEU A 20 -7.65 -0.49 -21.47
CA LEU A 20 -8.33 0.70 -20.96
C LEU A 20 -9.40 0.38 -19.90
N LYS A 21 -9.64 -0.91 -19.58
CA LYS A 21 -10.43 -1.26 -18.39
C LYS A 21 -9.67 -0.74 -17.17
N GLY A 22 -10.24 0.24 -16.46
CA GLY A 22 -9.57 0.92 -15.34
C GLY A 22 -8.91 -0.02 -14.33
N ASN A 23 -9.56 -1.14 -13.98
CA ASN A 23 -9.02 -2.16 -13.07
C ASN A 23 -7.69 -2.80 -13.54
N VAL A 24 -7.41 -2.87 -14.85
CA VAL A 24 -6.16 -3.42 -15.40
C VAL A 24 -5.05 -2.37 -15.37
N VAL A 25 -5.37 -1.11 -15.66
CA VAL A 25 -4.42 0.01 -15.62
C VAL A 25 -3.94 0.25 -14.19
N ASP A 26 -4.87 0.31 -13.23
CA ASP A 26 -4.54 0.54 -11.82
C ASP A 26 -3.68 -0.59 -11.26
N LEU A 27 -3.99 -1.84 -11.62
CA LEU A 27 -3.19 -3.01 -11.25
C LEU A 27 -1.78 -2.94 -11.88
N ALA A 28 -1.67 -2.58 -13.16
CA ALA A 28 -0.38 -2.46 -13.83
C ALA A 28 0.49 -1.37 -13.18
N ILE A 29 -0.10 -0.23 -12.84
CA ILE A 29 0.60 0.86 -12.14
C ILE A 29 1.05 0.38 -10.76
N ALA A 30 0.18 -0.28 -10.00
CA ALA A 30 0.51 -0.80 -8.67
C ALA A 30 1.69 -1.79 -8.71
N VAL A 31 1.74 -2.70 -9.69
CA VAL A 31 2.84 -3.67 -9.84
C VAL A 31 4.15 -2.97 -10.23
N ILE A 32 4.11 -2.01 -11.15
CA ILE A 32 5.31 -1.27 -11.58
C ILE A 32 5.88 -0.45 -10.42
N ILE A 33 5.02 0.30 -9.71
CA ILE A 33 5.43 1.09 -8.56
C ILE A 33 5.91 0.19 -7.42
N GLY A 34 5.20 -0.91 -7.13
CA GLY A 34 5.61 -1.86 -6.11
C GLY A 34 6.98 -2.48 -6.39
N GLY A 35 7.24 -2.87 -7.64
CA GLY A 35 8.53 -3.40 -8.07
C GLY A 35 9.66 -2.37 -7.99
N ALA A 36 9.39 -1.12 -8.39
CA ALA A 36 10.37 -0.03 -8.29
C ALA A 36 10.67 0.35 -6.84
N PHE A 37 9.63 0.47 -6.01
CA PHE A 37 9.76 0.78 -4.59
C PHE A 37 10.52 -0.32 -3.83
N GLY A 38 10.26 -1.59 -4.15
CA GLY A 38 11.02 -2.71 -3.60
C GLY A 38 12.53 -2.57 -3.82
N LYS A 39 12.97 -2.14 -5.02
CA LYS A 39 14.39 -1.90 -5.30
C LYS A 39 14.98 -0.76 -4.46
N ILE A 40 14.22 0.31 -4.23
CA ILE A 40 14.66 1.43 -3.38
C ILE A 40 14.89 0.95 -1.95
N VAL A 41 13.95 0.14 -1.43
CA VAL A 41 14.06 -0.42 -0.08
C VAL A 41 15.22 -1.40 0.02
N SER A 42 15.40 -2.28 -0.96
CA SER A 42 16.55 -3.20 -1.02
C SER A 42 17.87 -2.45 -1.04
N SER A 43 18.04 -1.43 -1.89
CA SER A 43 19.26 -0.61 -1.91
C SER A 43 19.49 0.11 -0.59
N PHE A 44 18.46 0.69 0.03
CA PHE A 44 18.63 1.30 1.35
C PHE A 44 19.10 0.28 2.41
N VAL A 45 18.57 -0.93 2.38
CA VAL A 45 18.98 -1.97 3.33
C VAL A 45 20.39 -2.46 3.04
N GLU A 46 20.73 -2.74 1.78
CA GLU A 46 22.03 -3.26 1.37
C GLU A 46 23.16 -2.21 1.48
N ASP A 47 22.87 -0.95 1.14
CA ASP A 47 23.88 0.11 1.01
C ASP A 47 23.99 1.00 2.26
N VAL A 48 22.95 1.08 3.09
CA VAL A 48 22.95 1.94 4.29
C VAL A 48 22.87 1.13 5.57
N ILE A 49 21.87 0.25 5.67
CA ILE A 49 21.63 -0.49 6.92
C ILE A 49 22.70 -1.56 7.12
N MET A 50 22.94 -2.40 6.11
CA MET A 50 23.92 -3.50 6.18
C MET A 50 25.32 -3.02 6.60
N PRO A 51 25.92 -1.96 6.04
CA PRO A 51 27.20 -1.44 6.51
C PRO A 51 27.19 -0.98 7.98
N LEU A 52 26.07 -0.50 8.49
CA LEU A 52 25.92 -0.08 9.90
C LEU A 52 25.80 -1.27 10.86
N ILE A 53 25.12 -2.35 10.46
CA ILE A 53 24.98 -3.58 11.28
C ILE A 53 26.13 -4.56 11.08
N ASN A 54 26.81 -4.56 9.93
CA ASN A 54 27.93 -5.46 9.66
C ASN A 54 28.98 -5.45 10.79
N PRO A 55 29.41 -4.31 11.36
CA PRO A 55 30.34 -4.33 12.51
C PRO A 55 29.74 -4.92 13.79
N LEU A 56 28.42 -4.95 13.96
CA LEU A 56 27.74 -5.54 15.12
C LEU A 56 27.46 -7.04 14.94
N VAL A 57 27.25 -7.48 13.70
CA VAL A 57 26.92 -8.88 13.34
C VAL A 57 28.15 -9.68 12.92
N ALA A 58 29.21 -9.01 12.43
CA ALA A 58 30.52 -9.61 12.18
C ALA A 58 31.21 -9.91 13.51
N PHE A 59 30.85 -11.04 14.11
CA PHE A 59 31.64 -11.64 15.18
C PHE A 59 33.03 -11.98 14.59
N ALA A 60 34.05 -11.23 15.01
CA ALA A 60 35.46 -11.45 14.69
C ALA A 60 35.93 -11.20 13.24
N GLY A 61 35.37 -10.20 12.53
CA GLY A 61 35.99 -9.68 11.30
C GLY A 61 36.03 -10.63 10.11
N LYS A 62 35.23 -11.70 10.14
CA LYS A 62 35.07 -12.65 9.04
C LYS A 62 33.64 -12.55 8.52
N ASP A 63 33.48 -12.33 7.22
CA ASP A 63 32.16 -12.31 6.59
C ASP A 63 31.50 -13.69 6.77
N TRP A 64 30.61 -13.81 7.75
CA TRP A 64 29.83 -15.02 7.98
C TRP A 64 29.01 -15.41 6.73
N ARG A 65 28.77 -14.44 5.84
CA ARG A 65 28.11 -14.58 4.55
C ARG A 65 28.95 -15.34 3.51
N THR A 66 30.27 -15.42 3.68
CA THR A 66 31.17 -16.16 2.77
C THR A 66 31.51 -17.56 3.28
N ILE A 67 30.88 -18.02 4.37
CA ILE A 67 31.07 -19.39 4.86
C ILE A 67 30.51 -20.37 3.83
N THR A 68 31.39 -21.22 3.31
CA THR A 68 31.06 -22.36 2.46
C THR A 68 31.36 -23.65 3.23
N ILE A 69 30.49 -24.65 3.11
CA ILE A 69 30.70 -25.98 3.70
C ILE A 69 30.89 -26.98 2.55
N GLY A 70 32.01 -27.72 2.56
CA GLY A 70 32.30 -28.77 1.59
C GLY A 70 32.49 -28.26 0.15
N SER A 71 31.88 -28.95 -0.81
CA SER A 71 32.10 -28.79 -2.27
C SER A 71 31.52 -27.54 -2.92
N GLY A 72 31.29 -26.45 -2.16
CA GLY A 72 30.84 -25.17 -2.70
C GLY A 72 29.41 -24.75 -2.33
N VAL A 73 28.78 -25.39 -1.34
CA VAL A 73 27.48 -24.92 -0.83
C VAL A 73 27.69 -23.66 0.00
N ALA A 74 27.28 -22.51 -0.55
CA ALA A 74 27.38 -21.19 0.06
C ALA A 74 26.28 -20.98 1.11
N ILE A 75 26.37 -21.71 2.22
CA ILE A 75 25.43 -21.62 3.36
C ILE A 75 25.38 -20.18 3.92
N GLY A 76 26.52 -19.48 3.91
CA GLY A 76 26.61 -18.09 4.34
C GLY A 76 25.79 -17.14 3.46
N LYS A 77 25.75 -17.37 2.14
CA LYS A 77 24.97 -16.54 1.22
C LYS A 77 23.47 -16.73 1.43
N PHE A 78 23.04 -17.98 1.64
CA PHE A 78 21.65 -18.30 1.93
C PHE A 78 21.20 -17.70 3.26
N LEU A 79 21.97 -17.91 4.33
CA LEU A 79 21.65 -17.36 5.64
C LEU A 79 21.70 -15.81 5.63
N GLY A 80 22.62 -15.22 4.85
CA GLY A 80 22.64 -13.80 4.53
C GLY A 80 21.33 -13.30 3.93
N SER A 81 20.79 -14.00 2.92
CA SER A 81 19.53 -13.61 2.28
C SER A 81 18.31 -13.68 3.22
N ILE A 82 18.33 -14.61 4.19
CA ILE A 82 17.29 -14.68 5.23
C ILE A 82 17.37 -13.45 6.14
N VAL A 83 18.58 -13.08 6.54
CA VAL A 83 18.78 -11.89 7.39
C VAL A 83 18.41 -10.61 6.65
N ASP A 84 18.79 -10.46 5.38
CA ASP A 84 18.37 -9.33 4.54
C ASP A 84 16.84 -9.22 4.49
N PHE A 85 16.15 -10.34 4.27
CA PHE A 85 14.68 -10.37 4.22
C PHE A 85 14.05 -9.92 5.54
N VAL A 86 14.57 -10.40 6.68
CA VAL A 86 14.08 -10.00 8.02
C VAL A 86 14.31 -8.50 8.25
N ILE A 87 15.45 -7.96 7.85
CA ILE A 87 15.76 -6.53 7.98
C ILE A 87 14.85 -5.69 7.08
N ILE A 88 14.67 -6.07 5.82
CA ILE A 88 13.75 -5.39 4.90
C ILE A 88 12.33 -5.38 5.48
N ALA A 89 11.85 -6.50 6.01
CA ALA A 89 10.55 -6.59 6.65
C ALA A 89 10.44 -5.65 7.87
N LEU A 90 11.48 -5.59 8.71
CA LEU A 90 11.54 -4.69 9.86
C LEU A 90 11.53 -3.21 9.45
N VAL A 91 12.32 -2.85 8.44
CA VAL A 91 12.40 -1.47 7.93
C VAL A 91 11.08 -1.05 7.30
N LEU A 92 10.45 -1.92 6.50
CA LEU A 92 9.12 -1.68 5.94
C LEU A 92 8.07 -1.51 7.04
N PHE A 93 8.11 -2.35 8.08
CA PHE A 93 7.21 -2.22 9.23
C PHE A 93 7.36 -0.86 9.91
N VAL A 94 8.59 -0.43 10.20
CA VAL A 94 8.85 0.88 10.83
C VAL A 94 8.42 2.02 9.90
N ALA A 95 8.72 1.95 8.60
CA ALA A 95 8.34 2.97 7.63
C ALA A 95 6.81 3.12 7.52
N ILE A 96 6.09 2.01 7.38
CA ILE A 96 4.63 1.99 7.32
C ILE A 96 4.04 2.47 8.66
N SER A 97 4.58 2.01 9.79
CA SER A 97 4.13 2.44 11.12
C SER A 97 4.35 3.94 11.34
N ALA A 98 5.47 4.50 10.87
CA ALA A 98 5.72 5.94 10.91
C ALA A 98 4.69 6.69 10.06
N LEU A 99 4.46 6.26 8.81
CA LEU A 99 3.45 6.87 7.94
C LEU A 99 2.03 6.79 8.55
N GLN A 100 1.66 5.66 9.15
CA GLN A 100 0.38 5.53 9.86
C GLN A 100 0.29 6.49 11.05
N LYS A 101 1.38 6.67 11.80
CA LYS A 101 1.44 7.62 12.92
C LYS A 101 1.33 9.07 12.47
N PHE A 102 1.91 9.43 11.33
CA PHE A 102 1.78 10.78 10.73
C PHE A 102 0.38 11.01 10.19
N LYS A 103 -0.19 10.06 9.44
CA LYS A 103 -1.54 10.17 8.88
C LYS A 103 -2.61 10.23 9.96
N ARG A 104 -2.47 9.44 11.04
CA ARG A 104 -3.36 9.51 12.22
C ARG A 104 -3.23 10.84 12.97
N ARG A 105 -2.10 11.52 12.87
CA ARG A 105 -1.89 12.85 13.46
C ARG A 105 -2.50 13.96 12.60
N GLU A 106 -2.56 13.73 11.29
CA GLU A 106 -3.22 14.60 10.32
C GLU A 106 -4.75 14.44 10.36
N GLU A 107 -5.29 13.24 10.56
CA GLU A 107 -6.73 13.00 10.79
C GLU A 107 -7.23 13.60 12.12
N VAL A 108 -6.37 13.76 13.13
CA VAL A 108 -6.71 14.46 14.40
C VAL A 108 -6.56 15.98 14.29
N ALA A 109 -5.75 16.47 13.35
CA ALA A 109 -5.57 17.90 13.07
C ALA A 109 -6.52 18.42 11.98
N ALA A 110 -7.02 17.51 11.14
CA ALA A 110 -8.02 17.71 10.11
C ALA A 110 -9.27 16.87 10.43
N GLU A 111 -9.74 16.96 11.68
CA GLU A 111 -11.17 16.91 11.92
C GLU A 111 -11.70 18.27 11.43
N PRO A 112 -12.19 18.44 10.18
CA PRO A 112 -13.29 19.37 10.05
C PRO A 112 -14.34 18.84 11.02
N GLU A 113 -14.96 19.71 11.83
CA GLU A 113 -16.18 19.35 12.57
C GLU A 113 -16.99 18.39 11.70
N PRO A 114 -17.39 17.21 12.22
CA PRO A 114 -17.94 16.15 11.40
C PRO A 114 -19.02 16.79 10.55
N LEU A 115 -18.79 16.95 9.24
CA LEU A 115 -19.85 17.34 8.34
C LEU A 115 -20.84 16.20 8.49
N PRO A 116 -21.99 16.43 9.13
CA PRO A 116 -22.84 15.33 9.50
C PRO A 116 -23.22 14.63 8.21
N ASP A 117 -23.01 13.30 8.16
CA ASP A 117 -23.31 12.47 7.00
C ASP A 117 -24.70 12.89 6.49
N PRO A 118 -24.87 13.20 5.19
CA PRO A 118 -26.16 13.67 4.66
C PRO A 118 -27.34 12.78 5.08
N SER A 119 -27.09 11.49 5.29
CA SER A 119 -28.07 10.53 5.80
C SER A 119 -28.37 10.70 7.30
N LEU A 120 -27.38 11.05 8.14
CA LEU A 120 -27.56 11.37 9.56
C LEU A 120 -28.28 12.72 9.75
N VAL A 121 -27.94 13.74 8.95
CA VAL A 121 -28.67 15.04 8.94
C VAL A 121 -30.12 14.85 8.53
N ALA A 122 -30.37 14.01 7.51
CA ALA A 122 -31.72 13.71 7.08
C ALA A 122 -32.51 13.00 8.19
N GLN A 123 -31.88 12.08 8.93
CA GLN A 123 -32.49 11.38 10.07
C GLN A 123 -32.79 12.31 11.25
N GLU A 124 -31.90 13.24 11.57
CA GLU A 124 -32.13 14.25 12.62
C GLU A 124 -33.31 15.15 12.28
N ARG A 125 -33.37 15.64 11.03
CA ARG A 125 -34.49 16.48 10.53
C ARG A 125 -35.82 15.74 10.53
N LEU A 126 -35.82 14.46 10.20
CA LEU A 126 -37.02 13.63 10.25
C LEU A 126 -37.49 13.45 11.69
N THR A 127 -36.57 13.15 12.61
CA THR A 127 -36.87 13.00 14.04
C THR A 127 -37.44 14.30 14.64
N GLU A 128 -36.83 15.44 14.31
CA GLU A 128 -37.28 16.76 14.76
C GLU A 128 -38.68 17.09 14.19
N SER A 129 -38.91 16.78 12.92
CA SER A 129 -40.21 16.99 12.27
C SER A 129 -41.31 16.15 12.92
N LEU A 130 -41.01 14.90 13.31
CA LEU A 130 -41.96 14.03 14.02
C LEU A 130 -42.30 14.60 15.41
N ASN A 131 -41.31 15.02 16.19
CA ASN A 131 -41.54 15.62 17.50
C ASN A 131 -42.36 16.91 17.42
N ARG A 132 -42.11 17.73 16.40
CA ARG A 132 -42.86 18.97 16.16
C ARG A 132 -44.31 18.71 15.76
N LEU A 133 -44.56 17.68 14.97
CA LEU A 133 -45.93 17.26 14.63
C LEU A 133 -46.66 16.72 15.86
N THR A 134 -45.99 15.94 16.71
CA THR A 134 -46.54 15.49 17.99
C THR A 134 -46.95 16.68 18.87
N GLN A 135 -46.07 17.67 19.04
CA GLN A 135 -46.39 18.89 19.80
C GLN A 135 -47.55 19.68 19.18
N THR A 136 -47.64 19.74 17.85
CA THR A 136 -48.70 20.46 17.16
C THR A 136 -50.06 19.75 17.33
N LEU A 137 -50.07 18.42 17.33
CA LEU A 137 -51.26 17.62 17.57
C LEU A 137 -51.70 17.71 19.03
N GLU A 138 -50.77 17.65 19.99
CA GLU A 138 -51.06 17.87 21.42
C GLU A 138 -51.64 19.27 21.68
N THR A 139 -51.08 20.29 21.03
CA THR A 139 -51.56 21.68 21.18
C THR A 139 -52.92 21.91 20.51
N ARG A 140 -53.29 21.13 19.47
CA ARG A 140 -54.59 21.23 18.79
C ARG A 140 -55.68 20.33 19.35
N ASN A 141 -55.32 19.31 20.13
CA ASN A 141 -56.26 18.35 20.73
C ASN A 141 -56.63 18.72 22.19
N LEU A 142 -56.38 19.98 22.56
CA LEU A 142 -56.88 20.70 23.73
C LEU A 142 -57.70 21.90 23.24
#